data_AF-A0A0F9QIZ3-F1
#
_entry.id   AF-A0A0F9QIZ3-F1
#
_cell.length_a   1.000
_cell.length_b   1.000
_cell.length_c   1.000
_cell.angle_alpha   90.00
_cell.angle_beta   90.00
_cell.angle_gamma   90.00
#
_symmetry.space_group_name_H-M   'P 1'
#
loop_
_entity.id
_entity.type
_entity.pdbx_description
1 polymer ?
#
loop_
_entity_poly.entity_id
_entity_poly.type
_entity_poly.pdbx_seq_one_letter_code
_entity_poly.pdbx_strand_id
1 'polypeptide(L)'
;MGFSTGVQFIKGISSGSSPGSAGSGAGNRSGLFNTIEDVRAFNRGQRLEDISAEEELRLSFERRRGSGGFNVNALLKALGLSQEEANAKNEERFAEINAGFDTRLSRAIELLEGQGNFARGEIGRSAEQAMGFDQAELTSRGLAGTTVLSSNRQAIRRDRDLAFGDLSERLARLRFGAEDRIRGEQLAFQERREDIGPDLASILPLLLQFGANR
;
A
#
# COMPACT_ATOMS: atom_id res chain seq x y z
N MET A 1 -41.26 -69.10 -4.42
CA MET A 1 -41.83 -68.00 -5.21
C MET A 1 -41.56 -66.72 -4.42
N GLY A 2 -40.58 -65.84 -4.69
CA GLY A 2 -39.82 -65.57 -5.89
C GLY A 2 -40.24 -64.23 -6.47
N PHE A 3 -39.87 -63.09 -5.86
CA PHE A 3 -39.79 -61.79 -6.54
C PHE A 3 -38.68 -60.91 -5.95
N SER A 4 -37.62 -60.82 -6.76
CA SER A 4 -36.54 -59.84 -6.70
C SER A 4 -37.06 -58.50 -7.24
N THR A 5 -36.82 -57.41 -6.52
CA THR A 5 -36.95 -56.05 -7.04
C THR A 5 -35.63 -55.33 -6.80
N GLY A 6 -34.87 -55.19 -7.89
CA GLY A 6 -33.57 -54.55 -7.91
C GLY A 6 -33.69 -53.03 -7.79
N VAL A 7 -32.94 -52.47 -6.85
CA VAL A 7 -32.67 -51.04 -6.76
C VAL A 7 -31.50 -50.73 -7.70
N GLN A 8 -31.78 -50.09 -8.83
CA GLN A 8 -30.76 -49.57 -9.73
C GLN A 8 -30.21 -48.26 -9.16
N PHE A 9 -28.96 -48.29 -8.70
CA PHE A 9 -28.19 -47.10 -8.37
C PHE A 9 -27.83 -46.33 -9.65
N ILE A 10 -28.35 -45.12 -9.79
CA ILE A 10 -27.93 -44.17 -10.83
C ILE A 10 -26.54 -43.63 -10.43
N LYS A 11 -25.51 -44.13 -11.10
CA LYS A 11 -24.19 -43.51 -11.19
C LYS A 11 -24.22 -42.51 -12.35
N GLY A 12 -23.90 -41.25 -12.11
CA GLY A 12 -23.54 -40.32 -13.18
C GLY A 12 -23.89 -38.86 -12.91
N ILE A 13 -23.09 -38.17 -12.10
CA ILE A 13 -22.91 -36.72 -12.24
C ILE A 13 -21.41 -36.49 -12.42
N SER A 14 -21.05 -36.15 -13.65
CA SER A 14 -19.70 -35.80 -14.08
C SER A 14 -19.26 -34.51 -13.42
N SER A 15 -18.20 -34.58 -12.61
CA SER A 15 -17.42 -33.43 -12.16
C SER A 15 -16.65 -32.84 -13.35
N GLY A 16 -17.30 -31.94 -14.08
CA GLY A 16 -16.65 -31.08 -15.05
C GLY A 16 -15.83 -30.00 -14.34
N SER A 17 -14.61 -30.35 -13.91
CA SER A 17 -13.60 -29.39 -13.51
C SER A 17 -13.05 -28.69 -14.75
N SER A 18 -13.55 -27.50 -15.07
CA SER A 18 -12.93 -26.62 -16.04
C SER A 18 -11.58 -26.14 -15.49
N PRO A 19 -10.44 -26.43 -16.14
CA PRO A 19 -9.16 -25.86 -15.75
C PRO A 19 -9.18 -24.36 -16.05
N GLY A 20 -8.99 -23.57 -14.99
CA GLY A 20 -8.81 -22.13 -15.07
C GLY A 20 -7.67 -21.80 -16.02
N SER A 21 -8.00 -21.08 -17.09
CA SER A 21 -7.07 -20.40 -17.97
C SER A 21 -6.24 -19.42 -17.14
N ALA A 22 -5.02 -19.81 -16.82
CA ALA A 22 -3.99 -18.90 -16.32
C ALA A 22 -3.61 -17.96 -17.47
N GLY A 23 -4.28 -16.82 -17.51
CA GLY A 23 -3.93 -15.70 -18.37
C GLY A 23 -2.51 -15.24 -18.04
N SER A 24 -1.54 -15.73 -18.80
CA SER A 24 -0.19 -15.21 -18.91
C SER A 24 -0.26 -13.81 -19.52
N GLY A 25 -0.52 -12.82 -18.66
CA GLY A 25 -0.29 -11.41 -18.95
C GLY A 25 1.20 -11.14 -18.92
N ALA A 26 1.91 -11.52 -19.98
CA ALA A 26 3.28 -11.11 -20.24
C ALA A 26 3.30 -9.60 -20.51
N GLY A 27 3.31 -8.82 -19.43
CA GLY A 27 3.53 -7.39 -19.45
C GLY A 27 4.95 -7.07 -19.91
N ASN A 28 5.01 -6.36 -21.03
CA ASN A 28 6.13 -5.55 -21.52
C ASN A 28 7.06 -5.06 -20.39
N ARG A 29 8.21 -5.71 -20.22
CA ARG A 29 9.32 -5.20 -19.40
C ARG A 29 10.25 -4.36 -20.27
N SER A 30 9.81 -3.15 -20.56
CA SER A 30 10.69 -2.09 -21.07
C SER A 30 11.13 -1.20 -19.91
N GLY A 31 12.43 -1.19 -19.64
CA GLY A 31 13.13 -0.05 -19.05
C GLY A 31 13.24 -0.02 -17.53
N LEU A 32 14.47 -0.31 -17.05
CA LEU A 32 15.16 0.34 -15.93
C LEU A 32 14.49 0.26 -14.54
N PHE A 33 15.03 -0.62 -13.68
CA PHE A 33 14.84 -0.72 -12.22
C PHE A 33 13.41 -0.96 -11.73
N ASN A 34 12.94 -2.22 -11.78
CA ASN A 34 11.57 -2.59 -11.35
C ASN A 34 11.49 -3.36 -10.03
N THR A 35 12.60 -3.50 -9.28
CA THR A 35 12.55 -4.16 -7.97
C THR A 35 13.34 -3.40 -6.91
N ILE A 36 12.84 -3.42 -5.67
CA ILE A 36 13.53 -2.92 -4.47
C ILE A 36 14.91 -3.59 -4.32
N GLU A 37 15.06 -4.81 -4.82
CA GLU A 37 16.33 -5.55 -4.82
C GLU A 37 17.36 -4.96 -5.78
N ASP A 38 16.96 -4.48 -6.96
CA ASP A 38 17.85 -3.83 -7.93
C ASP A 38 18.37 -2.48 -7.40
N VAL A 39 17.51 -1.69 -6.74
CA VAL A 39 17.91 -0.43 -6.09
C VAL A 39 18.86 -0.71 -4.91
N ARG A 40 18.61 -1.74 -4.10
CA ARG A 40 19.51 -2.17 -3.03
C ARG A 40 20.84 -2.73 -3.55
N ALA A 41 20.87 -3.35 -4.72
CA ALA A 41 22.09 -3.87 -5.33
C ALA A 41 22.97 -2.72 -5.84
N PHE A 42 22.37 -1.74 -6.52
CA PHE A 42 23.08 -0.54 -6.99
C PHE A 42 23.63 0.30 -5.81
N ASN A 43 22.81 0.57 -4.78
CA ASN A 43 23.25 1.32 -3.60
C ASN A 43 24.32 0.58 -2.78
N ARG A 44 24.35 -0.76 -2.80
CA ARG A 44 25.44 -1.54 -2.18
C ARG A 44 26.75 -1.43 -2.94
N GLY A 45 26.71 -1.32 -4.27
CA GLY A 45 27.91 -1.12 -5.10
C GLY A 45 28.60 0.21 -4.81
N GLN A 46 27.83 1.31 -4.79
CA GLN A 46 28.37 2.64 -4.49
C GLN A 46 28.95 2.75 -3.07
N ARG A 47 28.30 2.13 -2.07
CA ARG A 47 28.81 2.09 -0.69
C ARG A 47 30.21 1.47 -0.55
N LEU A 48 30.59 0.52 -1.41
CA LEU A 48 31.90 -0.12 -1.31
C LEU A 48 33.02 0.78 -1.85
N GLU A 49 32.73 1.62 -2.83
CA GLU A 49 33.67 2.62 -3.33
C GLU A 49 33.87 3.75 -2.30
N ASP A 50 32.81 4.18 -1.62
CA ASP A 50 32.88 5.22 -0.59
C ASP A 50 33.66 4.79 0.66
N ILE A 51 33.48 3.53 1.11
CA ILE A 51 34.22 2.98 2.27
C ILE A 51 35.74 2.95 1.98
N SER A 52 36.14 2.67 0.73
CA SER A 52 37.56 2.67 0.34
C SER A 52 38.19 4.07 0.41
N ALA A 53 37.42 5.12 0.08
CA ALA A 53 37.88 6.50 0.15
C ALA A 53 37.97 7.03 1.60
N GLU A 54 37.05 6.60 2.48
CA GLU A 54 37.10 6.92 3.92
C GLU A 54 38.30 6.29 4.63
N GLU A 55 38.66 5.05 4.31
CA GLU A 55 39.83 4.37 4.89
C GLU A 55 41.15 5.05 4.47
N GLU A 56 41.27 5.49 3.21
CA GLU A 56 42.42 6.26 2.76
C GLU A 56 42.53 7.63 3.45
N LEU A 57 41.40 8.34 3.63
CA LEU A 57 41.37 9.60 4.36
C LEU A 57 41.78 9.41 5.82
N ARG A 58 41.26 8.37 6.49
CA ARG A 58 41.56 8.09 7.90
C ARG A 58 43.04 7.74 8.11
N LEU A 59 43.62 6.92 7.22
CA LEU A 59 45.06 6.61 7.21
C LEU A 59 45.92 7.85 6.94
N SER A 60 45.43 8.80 6.12
CA SER A 60 46.15 10.06 5.86
C SER A 60 46.11 11.03 7.05
N PHE A 61 45.05 11.02 7.85
CA PHE A 61 44.92 11.82 9.08
C PHE A 61 45.81 11.28 10.20
N GLU A 62 45.94 9.95 10.35
CA GLU A 62 46.83 9.36 11.35
C GLU A 62 48.31 9.63 11.06
N ARG A 63 48.73 9.65 9.78
CA ARG A 63 50.11 10.04 9.41
C ARG A 63 50.42 11.51 9.66
N ARG A 64 49.43 12.40 9.70
CA ARG A 64 49.62 13.86 9.89
C ARG A 64 49.51 14.32 11.35
N ARG A 65 49.09 13.45 12.27
CA ARG A 65 48.99 13.78 13.71
C ARG A 65 50.34 14.05 14.40
N GLY A 66 51.47 13.78 13.74
CA GLY A 66 52.82 14.11 14.22
C GLY A 66 53.29 15.55 13.97
N SER A 67 52.52 16.39 13.26
CA SER A 67 52.90 17.78 12.95
C SER A 67 51.72 18.72 13.20
N GLY A 68 51.76 19.42 14.34
CA GLY A 68 50.68 20.22 14.91
C GLY A 68 50.31 21.49 14.14
N GLY A 69 49.69 21.35 12.98
CA GLY A 69 48.99 22.44 12.29
C GLY A 69 47.49 22.19 12.25
N PHE A 70 46.70 23.03 12.91
CA PHE A 70 45.24 23.05 12.79
C PHE A 70 44.88 23.44 11.35
N ASN A 71 44.67 22.45 10.48
CA ASN A 71 44.47 22.71 9.06
C ASN A 71 42.98 22.96 8.79
N VAL A 72 42.60 24.24 8.83
CA VAL A 72 41.22 24.71 8.58
C VAL A 72 40.66 24.15 7.27
N ASN A 73 41.49 23.98 6.24
CA ASN A 73 41.06 23.38 4.96
C ASN A 73 40.67 21.90 5.09
N ALA A 74 41.29 21.14 6.00
CA ALA A 74 40.93 19.75 6.24
C ALA A 74 39.59 19.64 7.00
N LEU A 75 39.32 20.58 7.92
CA LEU A 75 38.03 20.68 8.61
C LEU A 75 36.91 21.10 7.67
N LEU A 76 37.14 22.09 6.80
CA LEU A 76 36.15 22.51 5.80
C LEU A 76 35.80 21.39 4.83
N LYS A 77 36.81 20.61 4.39
CA LYS A 77 36.57 19.41 3.55
C LYS A 77 35.79 18.33 4.30
N ALA A 78 36.16 18.02 5.54
CA ALA A 78 35.44 17.04 6.35
C ALA A 78 33.98 17.48 6.63
N LEU A 79 33.77 18.78 6.86
CA LEU A 79 32.43 19.35 7.05
C LEU A 79 31.60 19.23 5.76
N GLY A 80 32.18 19.58 4.61
CA GLY A 80 31.54 19.46 3.30
C GLY A 80 31.10 18.02 3.01
N LEU A 81 32.00 17.05 3.20
CA LEU A 81 31.69 15.62 3.03
C LEU A 81 30.59 15.16 4.00
N SER A 82 30.67 15.54 5.28
CA SER A 82 29.65 15.18 6.28
C SER A 82 28.27 15.74 5.95
N GLN A 83 28.23 16.91 5.31
CA GLN A 83 27.00 17.58 4.94
C GLN A 83 26.40 17.01 3.66
N GLU A 84 27.23 16.69 2.66
CA GLU A 84 26.81 15.96 1.47
C GLU A 84 26.23 14.58 1.85
N GLU A 85 26.88 13.85 2.76
CA GLU A 85 26.38 12.56 3.27
C GLU A 85 25.06 12.72 4.04
N ALA A 86 24.94 13.76 4.89
CA ALA A 86 23.72 14.04 5.61
C ALA A 86 22.57 14.42 4.67
N ASN A 87 22.83 15.19 3.62
CA ASN A 87 21.86 15.56 2.61
C ASN A 87 21.39 14.33 1.82
N ALA A 88 22.33 13.48 1.37
CA ALA A 88 22.00 12.24 0.67
C ALA A 88 21.12 11.31 1.53
N LYS A 89 21.43 11.14 2.82
CA LYS A 89 20.59 10.36 3.75
C LYS A 89 19.21 10.98 3.97
N ASN A 90 19.11 12.31 3.99
CA ASN A 90 17.83 13.00 4.12
C ASN A 90 16.97 12.83 2.87
N GLU A 91 17.57 12.85 1.68
CA GLU A 91 16.90 12.57 0.42
C GLU A 91 16.40 11.12 0.36
N GLU A 92 17.21 10.15 0.79
CA GLU A 92 16.81 8.74 0.88
C GLU A 92 15.60 8.57 1.82
N ARG A 93 15.67 9.11 3.05
CA ARG A 93 14.55 9.06 4.01
C ARG A 93 13.28 9.72 3.48
N PHE A 94 13.42 10.83 2.75
CA PHE A 94 12.28 11.51 2.15
C PHE A 94 11.59 10.63 1.10
N ALA A 95 12.37 9.97 0.24
CA ALA A 95 11.84 9.04 -0.76
C ALA A 95 11.13 7.84 -0.09
N GLU A 96 11.71 7.28 0.97
CA GLU A 96 11.11 6.19 1.75
C GLU A 96 9.78 6.60 2.40
N ILE A 97 9.71 7.79 3.01
CA ILE A 97 8.50 8.30 3.64
C ILE A 97 7.39 8.51 2.61
N ASN A 98 7.72 9.09 1.45
CA ASN A 98 6.76 9.29 0.37
C ASN A 98 6.20 7.96 -0.14
N ALA A 99 7.06 6.96 -0.40
CA ALA A 99 6.61 5.62 -0.79
C ALA A 99 5.76 4.94 0.31
N GLY A 100 6.02 5.26 1.57
CA GLY A 100 5.21 4.84 2.71
C GLY A 100 3.77 5.35 2.66
N PHE A 101 3.54 6.59 2.21
CA PHE A 101 2.19 7.14 2.04
C PHE A 101 1.40 6.39 0.96
N ASP A 102 2.01 6.10 -0.19
CA ASP A 102 1.37 5.33 -1.26
C ASP A 102 1.01 3.91 -0.81
N THR A 103 1.90 3.29 -0.03
CA THR A 103 1.65 1.98 0.57
C THR A 103 0.49 2.02 1.57
N ARG A 104 0.44 3.05 2.43
CA ARG A 104 -0.66 3.26 3.39
C ARG A 104 -1.99 3.46 2.67
N LEU A 105 -2.01 4.26 1.60
CA LEU A 105 -3.20 4.49 0.78
C LEU A 105 -3.68 3.19 0.14
N SER A 106 -2.77 2.45 -0.50
CA SER A 106 -3.10 1.19 -1.17
C SER A 106 -3.73 0.18 -0.19
N ARG A 107 -3.16 0.02 1.01
CA ARG A 107 -3.72 -0.86 2.05
C ARG A 107 -5.09 -0.39 2.54
N ALA A 108 -5.29 0.92 2.67
CA ALA A 108 -6.57 1.48 3.08
C ALA A 108 -7.66 1.19 2.03
N ILE A 109 -7.34 1.34 0.74
CA ILE A 109 -8.24 1.01 -0.37
C ILE A 109 -8.55 -0.49 -0.40
N GLU A 110 -7.54 -1.35 -0.29
CA GLU A 110 -7.72 -2.81 -0.27
C GLU A 110 -8.64 -3.26 0.88
N LEU A 111 -8.46 -2.67 2.08
CA LEU A 111 -9.33 -2.94 3.22
C LEU A 111 -10.79 -2.53 2.95
N LEU A 112 -10.99 -1.33 2.36
CA LEU A 112 -12.32 -0.84 1.99
C LEU A 112 -12.99 -1.73 0.95
N GLU A 113 -12.24 -2.20 -0.04
CA GLU A 113 -12.73 -3.14 -1.05
C GLU A 113 -13.13 -4.48 -0.42
N GLY A 114 -12.30 -5.00 0.51
CA GLY A 114 -12.62 -6.20 1.27
C GLY A 114 -13.91 -6.07 2.09
N GLN A 115 -14.08 -4.94 2.79
CA GLN A 115 -15.31 -4.62 3.52
C GLN A 115 -16.52 -4.50 2.58
N GLY A 116 -16.35 -3.87 1.42
CA GLY A 116 -17.39 -3.74 0.42
C GLY A 116 -17.84 -5.09 -0.13
N ASN A 117 -16.90 -5.99 -0.44
CA ASN A 117 -17.20 -7.34 -0.91
C ASN A 117 -17.93 -8.17 0.14
N PHE A 118 -17.50 -8.09 1.40
CA PHE A 118 -18.18 -8.75 2.52
C PHE A 118 -19.61 -8.24 2.67
N ALA A 119 -19.82 -6.93 2.73
CA ALA A 119 -21.13 -6.32 2.88
C ALA A 119 -22.07 -6.66 1.70
N ARG A 120 -21.55 -6.71 0.47
CA ARG A 120 -22.33 -7.17 -0.69
C ARG A 120 -22.80 -8.61 -0.53
N GLY A 121 -21.94 -9.48 -0.01
CA GLY A 121 -22.29 -10.86 0.31
C GLY A 121 -23.37 -10.96 1.39
N GLU A 122 -23.32 -10.12 2.42
CA GLU A 122 -24.36 -10.07 3.46
C GLU A 122 -25.70 -9.59 2.92
N ILE A 123 -25.73 -8.51 2.13
CA ILE A 123 -26.95 -8.00 1.48
C ILE A 123 -27.57 -9.10 0.60
N GLY A 124 -26.76 -9.78 -0.20
CA GLY A 124 -27.21 -10.90 -1.03
C GLY A 124 -27.85 -12.02 -0.21
N ARG A 125 -27.14 -12.51 0.82
CA ARG A 125 -27.64 -13.58 1.71
C ARG A 125 -28.90 -13.15 2.45
N SER A 126 -28.98 -11.93 2.95
CA SER A 126 -30.15 -11.40 3.64
C SER A 126 -31.37 -11.34 2.72
N ALA A 127 -31.20 -10.93 1.47
CA ALA A 127 -32.27 -10.90 0.48
C ALA A 127 -32.76 -12.32 0.12
N GLU A 128 -31.84 -13.27 -0.05
CA GLU A 128 -32.18 -14.68 -0.31
C GLU A 128 -32.94 -15.32 0.86
N GLN A 129 -32.49 -15.07 2.10
CA GLN A 129 -33.18 -15.51 3.31
C GLN A 129 -34.60 -14.95 3.39
N ALA A 130 -34.76 -13.63 3.16
CA ALA A 130 -36.07 -12.99 3.13
C ALA A 130 -37.00 -13.62 2.09
N MET A 131 -36.51 -13.88 0.86
CA MET A 131 -37.31 -14.56 -0.16
C MET A 131 -37.73 -15.98 0.26
N GLY A 132 -36.84 -16.70 0.96
CA GLY A 132 -37.13 -18.03 1.48
C GLY A 132 -38.20 -18.02 2.56
N PHE A 133 -38.12 -17.09 3.52
CA PHE A 133 -39.12 -16.92 4.56
C PHE A 133 -40.49 -16.51 3.99
N ASP A 134 -40.54 -15.50 3.12
CA ASP A 134 -41.77 -15.06 2.46
C ASP A 134 -42.42 -16.19 1.66
N GLN A 135 -41.62 -16.99 0.94
CA GLN A 135 -42.15 -18.12 0.18
C GLN A 135 -42.72 -19.19 1.11
N ALA A 136 -42.02 -19.55 2.18
CA ALA A 136 -42.50 -20.53 3.16
C ALA A 136 -43.80 -20.05 3.83
N GLU A 137 -43.85 -18.77 4.22
CA GLU A 137 -45.02 -18.15 4.84
C GLU A 137 -46.21 -18.13 3.88
N LEU A 138 -46.04 -17.65 2.66
CA LEU A 138 -47.12 -17.61 1.66
C LEU A 138 -47.59 -19.01 1.27
N THR A 139 -46.69 -19.99 1.23
CA THR A 139 -47.05 -21.40 1.01
C THR A 139 -47.87 -21.94 2.17
N SER A 140 -47.48 -21.65 3.42
CA SER A 140 -48.23 -22.07 4.61
C SER A 140 -49.64 -21.48 4.67
N ARG A 141 -49.81 -20.28 4.11
CA ARG A 141 -51.10 -19.58 4.01
C ARG A 141 -51.92 -19.94 2.76
N GLY A 142 -51.43 -20.84 1.91
CA GLY A 142 -52.10 -21.22 0.66
C GLY A 142 -52.08 -20.13 -0.43
N LEU A 143 -51.23 -19.11 -0.29
CA LEU A 143 -51.13 -17.96 -1.19
C LEU A 143 -50.00 -18.10 -2.23
N ALA A 144 -49.29 -19.23 -2.27
CA ALA A 144 -48.12 -19.43 -3.14
C ALA A 144 -48.40 -19.28 -4.64
N GLY A 145 -49.65 -19.49 -5.09
CA GLY A 145 -50.07 -19.33 -6.48
C GLY A 145 -50.59 -17.93 -6.83
N THR A 146 -50.60 -17.00 -5.88
CA THR A 146 -51.16 -15.65 -6.07
C THR A 146 -50.11 -14.66 -6.54
N THR A 147 -50.56 -13.50 -7.05
CA THR A 147 -49.69 -12.37 -7.40
C THR A 147 -48.94 -11.76 -6.21
N VAL A 148 -49.32 -12.11 -4.98
CA VAL A 148 -48.65 -11.63 -3.75
C VAL A 148 -47.20 -12.14 -3.69
N LEU A 149 -46.94 -13.38 -4.12
CA LEU A 149 -45.58 -13.94 -4.12
C LEU A 149 -44.67 -13.21 -5.11
N SER A 150 -45.17 -12.87 -6.30
CA SER A 150 -44.39 -12.13 -7.29
C SER A 150 -44.15 -10.68 -6.85
N SER A 151 -45.14 -10.01 -6.26
CA SER A 151 -44.97 -8.66 -5.73
C SER A 151 -43.97 -8.60 -4.57
N ASN A 152 -44.01 -9.55 -3.64
CA ASN A 152 -43.05 -9.62 -2.54
C ASN A 152 -41.62 -9.86 -3.04
N ARG A 153 -41.42 -10.80 -3.96
CA ARG A 153 -40.11 -11.03 -4.58
C ARG A 153 -39.59 -9.79 -5.30
N GLN A 154 -40.46 -9.04 -5.96
CA GLN A 154 -40.08 -7.79 -6.61
C GLN A 154 -39.74 -6.69 -5.60
N ALA A 155 -40.44 -6.61 -4.46
CA ALA A 155 -40.09 -5.69 -3.37
C ALA A 155 -38.69 -6.01 -2.82
N ILE A 156 -38.43 -7.27 -2.44
CA ILE A 156 -37.13 -7.69 -1.89
C ILE A 156 -35.98 -7.41 -2.87
N ARG A 157 -36.18 -7.62 -4.18
CA ARG A 157 -35.18 -7.28 -5.19
C ARG A 157 -34.88 -5.78 -5.23
N ARG A 158 -35.91 -4.94 -5.19
CA ARG A 158 -35.74 -3.48 -5.14
C ARG A 158 -34.99 -3.06 -3.87
N ASP A 159 -35.35 -3.62 -2.71
CA ASP A 159 -34.70 -3.30 -1.44
C ASP A 159 -33.22 -3.70 -1.46
N ARG A 160 -32.91 -4.88 -2.02
CA ARG A 160 -31.53 -5.34 -2.24
C ARG A 160 -30.76 -4.38 -3.15
N ASP A 161 -31.35 -3.96 -4.27
CA ASP A 161 -30.70 -3.09 -5.23
C ASP A 161 -30.47 -1.68 -4.67
N LEU A 162 -31.41 -1.16 -3.86
CA LEU A 162 -31.25 0.07 -3.08
C LEU A 162 -30.10 -0.05 -2.07
N ALA A 163 -30.04 -1.16 -1.31
CA ALA A 163 -28.96 -1.40 -0.36
C ALA A 163 -27.58 -1.48 -1.05
N PHE A 164 -27.49 -2.04 -2.26
CA PHE A 164 -26.26 -2.00 -3.06
C PHE A 164 -25.90 -0.57 -3.49
N GLY A 165 -26.89 0.24 -3.86
CA GLY A 165 -26.72 1.67 -4.14
C GLY A 165 -26.10 2.40 -2.95
N ASP A 166 -26.75 2.32 -1.78
CA ASP A 166 -26.31 2.96 -0.54
C ASP A 166 -24.90 2.51 -0.13
N LEU A 167 -24.62 1.21 -0.25
CA LEU A 167 -23.28 0.67 0.03
C LEU A 167 -22.23 1.25 -0.93
N SER A 168 -22.53 1.34 -2.22
CA SER A 168 -21.60 1.88 -3.21
C SER A 168 -21.28 3.35 -2.95
N GLU A 169 -22.28 4.15 -2.59
CA GLU A 169 -22.10 5.55 -2.23
C GLU A 169 -21.27 5.69 -0.96
N ARG A 170 -21.57 4.88 0.07
CA ARG A 170 -20.80 4.88 1.32
C ARG A 170 -19.33 4.54 1.08
N LEU A 171 -19.05 3.50 0.29
CA LEU A 171 -17.68 3.12 -0.05
C LEU A 171 -16.96 4.21 -0.83
N ALA A 172 -17.63 4.87 -1.78
CA ALA A 172 -17.07 6.00 -2.51
C ALA A 172 -16.69 7.14 -1.55
N ARG A 173 -17.60 7.54 -0.64
CA ARG A 173 -17.31 8.58 0.37
C ARG A 173 -16.13 8.21 1.26
N LEU A 174 -16.06 6.95 1.73
CA LEU A 174 -14.94 6.47 2.54
C LEU A 174 -13.62 6.48 1.78
N ARG A 175 -13.63 6.06 0.50
CA ARG A 175 -12.46 6.08 -0.36
C ARG A 175 -11.95 7.50 -0.57
N PHE A 176 -12.82 8.44 -0.93
CA PHE A 176 -12.44 9.84 -1.08
C PHE A 176 -11.88 10.42 0.22
N GLY A 177 -12.51 10.13 1.37
CA GLY A 177 -12.00 10.58 2.66
C GLY A 177 -10.63 10.00 3.03
N ALA A 178 -10.37 8.74 2.67
CA ALA A 178 -9.06 8.12 2.89
C ALA A 178 -7.98 8.71 1.96
N GLU A 179 -8.30 8.89 0.68
CA GLU A 179 -7.42 9.52 -0.31
C GLU A 179 -7.07 10.96 0.09
N ASP A 180 -8.07 11.77 0.42
CA ASP A 180 -7.89 13.18 0.79
C ASP A 180 -7.03 13.34 2.05
N ARG A 181 -7.31 12.56 3.09
CA ARG A 181 -6.53 12.60 4.33
C ARG A 181 -5.08 12.20 4.10
N ILE A 182 -4.83 11.09 3.42
CA ILE A 182 -3.45 10.56 3.25
C ILE A 182 -2.66 11.48 2.32
N ARG A 183 -3.26 11.96 1.23
CA ARG A 183 -2.60 12.91 0.33
C ARG A 183 -2.38 14.26 0.97
N GLY A 184 -3.30 14.74 1.81
CA GLY A 184 -3.11 15.94 2.62
C GLY A 184 -1.93 15.81 3.58
N GLU A 185 -1.80 14.66 4.29
CA GLU A 185 -0.63 14.35 5.12
C GLU A 185 0.67 14.32 4.30
N GLN A 186 0.63 13.76 3.09
CA GLN A 186 1.78 13.70 2.18
C GLN A 186 2.19 15.09 1.69
N LEU A 187 1.25 15.93 1.27
CA LEU A 187 1.51 17.31 0.84
C LEU A 187 2.09 18.14 1.97
N ALA A 188 1.50 18.07 3.18
CA ALA A 188 2.02 18.77 4.35
C ALA A 188 3.43 18.30 4.75
N PHE A 189 3.77 17.04 4.47
CA PHE A 189 5.14 16.54 4.65
C PHE A 189 6.10 17.09 3.59
N GLN A 190 5.65 17.20 2.34
CA GLN A 190 6.43 17.77 1.24
C GLN A 190 6.71 19.26 1.45
N GLU A 191 5.72 20.04 1.91
CA GLU A 191 5.88 21.47 2.21
C GLU A 191 6.95 21.72 3.29
N ARG A 192 7.03 20.87 4.32
CA ARG A 192 8.06 20.98 5.37
C ARG A 192 9.49 20.73 4.89
N ARG A 193 9.68 20.09 3.74
CA ARG A 193 11.01 19.95 3.13
C ARG A 193 11.45 21.25 2.47
N GLU A 194 10.51 22.05 1.98
CA GLU A 194 10.79 23.34 1.35
C GLU A 194 11.07 24.45 2.37
N ASP A 195 10.73 24.23 3.65
CA ASP A 195 11.20 25.04 4.79
C ASP A 195 12.69 24.76 5.06
N ILE A 196 13.53 25.47 4.32
CA ILE A 196 14.99 25.44 4.32
C ILE A 196 15.54 25.54 5.76
N GLY A 197 16.36 24.56 6.16
CA GLY A 197 17.13 24.58 7.40
C GLY A 197 18.15 25.73 7.47
N PRO A 198 18.77 26.00 8.63
CA PRO A 198 19.67 27.13 8.80
C PRO A 198 20.83 27.09 7.79
N ASP A 199 20.95 28.17 7.00
CA ASP A 199 21.96 28.33 5.96
C ASP A 199 23.37 28.12 6.52
N LEU A 200 24.19 27.33 5.84
CA LEU A 200 25.60 27.07 6.16
C LEU A 200 26.40 28.36 6.39
N ALA A 201 26.07 29.40 5.63
CA ALA A 201 26.68 30.72 5.74
C ALA A 201 26.43 31.38 7.11
N SER A 202 25.34 31.02 7.79
CA SER A 202 25.01 31.49 9.14
C SER A 202 25.74 30.74 10.25
N ILE A 203 26.17 29.49 9.99
CA ILE A 203 26.83 28.61 10.96
C ILE A 203 28.36 28.86 10.98
N LEU A 204 28.96 29.15 9.82
CA LEU A 204 30.39 29.42 9.69
C LEU A 204 30.94 30.53 10.61
N PRO A 205 30.32 31.73 10.71
CA PRO A 205 30.81 32.80 11.58
C PRO A 205 30.72 32.43 13.07
N LEU A 206 29.71 31.64 13.48
CA LEU A 206 29.60 31.14 14.85
C LEU A 206 30.75 30.17 15.19
N LEU A 207 31.08 29.25 14.27
CA LEU A 207 32.21 28.33 14.44
C LEU A 207 33.56 29.06 14.54
N LEU A 208 33.77 30.11 13.74
CA LEU A 208 34.97 30.96 13.80
C LEU A 208 35.03 31.77 15.12
N GLN A 209 33.90 32.29 15.59
CA GLN A 209 33.82 33.07 16.83
C GLN A 209 34.12 32.22 18.08
N PHE A 210 33.72 30.95 18.10
CA PHE A 210 34.05 30.03 19.19
C PHE A 210 35.46 29.45 19.08
N GLY A 211 36.03 29.34 17.87
CA GLY A 211 37.40 28.90 17.65
C GLY A 211 38.45 29.98 17.96
N ALA A 212 38.12 31.27 17.79
CA ALA A 212 39.03 32.40 18.01
C ALA A 212 39.11 32.87 19.48
N ASN A 213 38.17 32.46 20.34
CA ASN A 213 38.13 32.83 21.76
C ASN A 213 38.82 31.80 22.69
N ARG A 214 39.85 31.10 22.19
CA ARG A 214 40.75 30.28 23.00
C ARG A 214 42.18 30.80 22.93
#